data_AF-A0A4Z2H869-F1
#
_entry.id   AF-A0A4Z2H869-F1
#
_cell.length_a   1.000
_cell.length_b   1.000
_cell.length_c   1.000
_cell.angle_alpha   90.00
_cell.angle_beta   90.00
_cell.angle_gamma   90.00
#
_symmetry.space_group_name_H-M   'P 1'
#
loop_
_entity.id
_entity.type
_entity.pdbx_description
1 polymer ?
#
loop_
_entity_poly.entity_id
_entity_poly.type
_entity_poly.pdbx_seq_one_letter_code
_entity_poly.pdbx_strand_id
1 'polypeptide(L)'
;MKQEENTKTNHWHGTDDNCRLSDYRRLKTKILDLHDKRYMGANIHGAHKENMAARKQLVDVMFKRFDADNDGQIDAGELSQVIKQEGLSKDVSECTLFDLLKYNDVDDDEHLTKDEFYTAFDVYLLTLPDGQEVSVTTVTVGQSVVLTCAIAGERRPPILWKRNRQYLNSLNLEDINVRPSDFFGLRMDKWVQGT
;
A
#
# COMPACT_ATOMS: atom_id res chain seq x y z
N MET A 1 -46.06 -34.97 -7.36
CA MET A 1 -44.80 -35.70 -7.64
C MET A 1 -44.29 -35.14 -8.96
N LYS A 2 -43.19 -34.39 -9.10
CA LYS A 2 -42.10 -33.96 -8.22
C LYS A 2 -41.76 -32.50 -8.59
N GLN A 3 -41.21 -31.77 -7.62
CA GLN A 3 -40.41 -30.55 -7.81
C GLN A 3 -39.02 -30.91 -8.39
N GLU A 4 -38.20 -29.86 -8.57
CA GLU A 4 -36.74 -29.86 -8.79
C GLU A 4 -36.26 -30.04 -10.24
N GLU A 5 -35.41 -29.17 -10.81
CA GLU A 5 -34.36 -28.31 -10.24
C GLU A 5 -34.20 -27.00 -11.03
N ASN A 6 -34.18 -25.88 -10.30
CA ASN A 6 -33.85 -24.54 -10.79
C ASN A 6 -32.39 -24.26 -10.38
N THR A 7 -31.43 -24.52 -11.26
CA THR A 7 -30.01 -24.19 -11.01
C THR A 7 -29.82 -22.69 -11.13
N LYS A 8 -30.03 -21.99 -10.01
CA LYS A 8 -29.58 -20.61 -9.80
C LYS A 8 -28.06 -20.61 -9.75
N THR A 9 -27.43 -20.31 -10.89
CA THR A 9 -26.09 -19.74 -10.88
C THR A 9 -26.19 -18.35 -10.25
N ASN A 10 -25.88 -18.25 -8.96
CA ASN A 10 -25.70 -16.97 -8.29
C ASN A 10 -24.37 -16.36 -8.77
N HIS A 11 -24.43 -15.83 -9.98
CA HIS A 11 -23.48 -14.87 -10.51
C HIS A 11 -23.71 -13.58 -9.71
N TRP A 12 -22.84 -13.30 -8.73
CA TRP A 12 -22.89 -12.07 -7.95
C TRP A 12 -22.54 -10.89 -8.86
N HIS A 13 -23.55 -10.39 -9.57
CA HIS A 13 -23.47 -9.10 -10.23
C HIS A 13 -24.72 -8.29 -9.85
N GLY A 14 -24.49 -7.22 -9.08
CA GLY A 14 -25.42 -6.11 -8.98
C GLY A 14 -25.90 -5.76 -7.57
N THR A 15 -25.07 -5.05 -6.80
CA THR A 15 -25.53 -3.94 -5.94
C THR A 15 -24.46 -2.85 -5.92
N ASP A 16 -24.68 -1.79 -6.71
CA ASP A 16 -24.13 -0.44 -6.58
C ASP A 16 -22.63 -0.31 -6.19
N ASP A 17 -21.76 -0.10 -7.19
CA ASP A 17 -20.33 0.20 -7.02
C ASP A 17 -20.12 1.57 -6.35
N ASN A 18 -20.43 1.64 -5.06
CA ASN A 18 -20.42 2.88 -4.29
C ASN A 18 -19.05 3.17 -3.64
N CYS A 19 -18.18 2.17 -3.55
CA CYS A 19 -16.81 2.37 -3.06
C CYS A 19 -15.88 2.82 -4.19
N ARG A 20 -15.55 4.11 -4.24
CA ARG A 20 -14.53 4.67 -5.14
C ARG A 20 -13.14 4.59 -4.51
N LEU A 21 -12.09 4.65 -5.33
CA LEU A 21 -10.70 4.62 -4.86
C LEU A 21 -10.38 5.71 -3.80
N SER A 22 -10.99 6.89 -3.90
CA SER A 22 -10.85 7.96 -2.89
C SER A 22 -11.47 7.60 -1.55
N ASP A 23 -12.63 6.94 -1.58
CA ASP A 23 -13.34 6.49 -0.39
C ASP A 23 -12.65 5.29 0.22
N TYR A 24 -12.10 4.40 -0.61
CA TYR A 24 -11.27 3.28 -0.21
C TYR A 24 -10.02 3.76 0.53
N ARG A 25 -9.29 4.74 -0.03
CA ARG A 25 -8.16 5.38 0.67
C ARG A 25 -8.57 5.95 2.02
N ARG A 26 -9.74 6.61 2.10
CA ARG A 26 -10.26 7.17 3.35
C ARG A 26 -10.60 6.07 4.37
N LEU A 27 -11.20 4.97 3.93
CA LEU A 27 -11.48 3.80 4.76
C LEU A 27 -10.19 3.25 5.36
N LYS A 28 -9.17 2.97 4.53
CA LYS A 28 -7.88 2.45 4.98
C LYS A 28 -7.24 3.32 6.05
N THR A 29 -7.17 4.64 5.83
CA THR A 29 -6.63 5.60 6.81
C THR A 29 -7.38 5.54 8.13
N LYS A 30 -8.71 5.44 8.11
CA LYS A 30 -9.52 5.38 9.33
C LYS A 30 -9.33 4.06 10.09
N ILE A 31 -9.28 2.93 9.39
CA ILE A 31 -9.03 1.62 10.01
C ILE A 31 -7.66 1.64 10.71
N LEU A 32 -6.64 2.18 10.03
CA LEU A 32 -5.29 2.31 10.57
C LEU A 32 -5.27 3.21 11.83
N ASP A 33 -5.87 4.40 11.75
CA ASP A 33 -5.96 5.33 12.90
C ASP A 33 -6.75 4.74 14.08
N LEU A 34 -7.81 3.96 13.82
CA LEU A 34 -8.59 3.30 14.87
C LEU A 34 -7.78 2.23 15.60
N HIS A 35 -7.05 1.38 14.88
CA HIS A 35 -6.20 0.36 15.48
C HIS A 35 -5.01 0.97 16.20
N ASP A 36 -4.43 2.05 15.66
CA ASP A 36 -3.37 2.80 16.33
C ASP A 36 -3.83 3.36 17.69
N LYS A 37 -5.07 3.87 17.78
CA LYS A 37 -5.64 4.35 19.06
C LYS A 37 -5.94 3.22 20.05
N ARG A 38 -6.41 2.08 19.55
CA ARG A 38 -6.90 0.99 20.40
C ARG A 38 -5.77 0.09 20.91
N TYR A 39 -4.76 -0.13 20.08
CA TYR A 39 -3.76 -1.18 20.30
C TYR A 39 -2.33 -0.67 20.50
N MET A 40 -2.00 0.56 20.09
CA MET A 40 -0.68 1.14 20.35
C MET A 40 -0.72 1.96 21.63
N GLY A 41 0.36 1.88 22.43
CA GLY A 41 0.48 2.66 23.66
C GLY A 41 0.51 4.17 23.37
N ALA A 42 -0.02 4.98 24.30
CA ALA A 42 -0.14 6.44 24.13
C ALA A 42 1.18 7.14 23.75
N ASN A 43 2.33 6.60 24.16
CA ASN A 43 3.66 7.13 23.82
C ASN A 43 4.09 6.89 22.36
N ILE A 44 3.39 6.02 21.61
CA ILE A 44 3.76 5.60 20.23
C ILE A 44 2.64 5.97 19.24
N HIS A 45 1.59 6.67 19.68
CA HIS A 45 0.47 7.05 18.84
C HIS A 45 0.94 7.90 17.65
N GLY A 46 0.52 7.53 16.43
CA GLY A 46 0.89 8.20 15.20
C GLY A 46 2.29 7.91 14.66
N ALA A 47 3.11 7.09 15.34
CA ALA A 47 4.47 6.76 14.87
C ALA A 47 4.47 6.10 13.48
N HIS A 48 3.40 5.37 13.15
CA HIS A 48 3.20 4.72 11.84
C HIS A 48 3.09 5.70 10.65
N LYS A 49 2.89 7.01 10.91
CA LYS A 49 2.73 8.02 9.85
C LYS A 49 4.06 8.33 9.15
N GLU A 50 5.15 8.31 9.90
CA GLU A 50 6.48 8.68 9.41
C GLU A 50 7.49 7.52 9.48
N ASN A 51 7.22 6.49 10.30
CA ASN A 51 8.13 5.37 10.49
C ASN A 51 7.53 4.07 9.92
N MET A 52 8.20 3.51 8.91
CA MET A 52 7.78 2.26 8.25
C MET A 52 7.85 1.04 9.17
N ALA A 53 8.79 0.97 10.10
CA ALA A 53 8.87 -0.12 11.07
C ALA A 53 7.68 -0.08 12.04
N ALA A 54 7.32 1.11 12.53
CA ALA A 54 6.15 1.30 13.38
C ALA A 54 4.84 1.00 12.61
N ARG A 55 4.76 1.41 11.34
CA ARG A 55 3.62 1.05 10.47
C ARG A 55 3.51 -0.45 10.29
N LYS A 56 4.61 -1.12 9.97
CA LYS A 56 4.64 -2.58 9.84
C LYS A 56 4.18 -3.26 11.14
N GLN A 57 4.65 -2.80 12.30
CA GLN A 57 4.24 -3.33 13.59
C GLN A 57 2.73 -3.18 13.84
N LEU A 58 2.16 -2.00 13.53
CA LEU A 58 0.73 -1.77 13.63
C LEU A 58 -0.06 -2.71 12.70
N VAL A 59 0.38 -2.84 11.45
CA VAL A 59 -0.28 -3.72 10.47
C VAL A 59 -0.13 -5.20 10.83
N ASP A 60 0.99 -5.62 11.41
CA ASP A 60 1.17 -6.96 11.97
C ASP A 60 0.16 -7.25 13.10
N VAL A 61 -0.10 -6.27 13.97
CA VAL A 61 -1.12 -6.39 15.02
C VAL A 61 -2.53 -6.44 14.42
N MET A 62 -2.81 -5.63 13.42
CA MET A 62 -4.08 -5.65 12.70
C MET A 62 -4.34 -7.00 12.04
N PHE A 63 -3.35 -7.53 11.31
CA PHE A 63 -3.48 -8.81 10.61
C PHE A 63 -3.88 -9.93 11.59
N LYS A 64 -3.16 -10.06 12.71
CA LYS A 64 -3.46 -11.04 13.78
C LYS A 64 -4.83 -10.87 14.46
N ARG A 65 -5.47 -9.71 14.30
CA ARG A 65 -6.82 -9.47 14.83
C ARG A 65 -7.90 -9.81 13.83
N PHE A 66 -7.57 -9.73 12.54
CA PHE A 66 -8.47 -10.07 11.46
C PHE A 66 -8.47 -11.58 11.26
N ASP A 67 -7.28 -12.17 11.14
CA ASP A 67 -7.03 -13.62 11.09
C ASP A 67 -7.36 -14.25 12.46
N ALA A 68 -8.62 -14.66 12.61
CA ALA A 68 -9.21 -15.14 13.85
C ALA A 68 -8.92 -16.63 14.08
N ASP A 69 -8.83 -17.41 13.00
CA ASP A 69 -8.52 -18.84 13.07
C ASP A 69 -7.01 -19.17 12.95
N ASN A 70 -6.18 -18.18 12.62
CA ASN A 70 -4.72 -18.25 12.47
C ASN A 70 -4.28 -19.16 11.31
N ASP A 71 -5.04 -19.21 10.23
CA ASP A 71 -4.66 -19.91 9.00
C ASP A 71 -3.63 -19.13 8.16
N GLY A 72 -3.40 -17.85 8.48
CA GLY A 72 -2.44 -16.98 7.82
C GLY A 72 -3.01 -16.23 6.62
N GLN A 73 -4.31 -16.26 6.43
CA GLN A 73 -5.07 -15.50 5.45
C GLN A 73 -6.20 -14.73 6.15
N ILE A 74 -6.90 -13.86 5.42
CA ILE A 74 -8.08 -13.17 5.94
C ILE A 74 -9.24 -13.35 4.97
N ASP A 75 -10.31 -14.00 5.42
CA ASP A 75 -11.49 -14.28 4.61
C ASP A 75 -12.65 -13.30 4.86
N ALA A 76 -13.73 -13.43 4.07
CA ALA A 76 -14.93 -12.61 4.23
C ALA A 76 -15.65 -12.81 5.58
N GLY A 77 -15.62 -14.02 6.14
CA GLY A 77 -16.17 -14.34 7.45
C GLY A 77 -15.46 -13.58 8.57
N GLU A 78 -14.14 -13.53 8.53
CA GLU A 78 -13.28 -12.81 9.45
C GLU A 78 -13.44 -11.31 9.35
N LEU A 79 -13.50 -10.76 8.13
CA LEU A 79 -13.84 -9.35 7.92
C LEU A 79 -15.20 -9.00 8.54
N SER A 80 -16.20 -9.88 8.42
CA SER A 80 -17.52 -9.69 9.05
C SER A 80 -17.44 -9.63 10.57
N GLN A 81 -16.59 -10.47 11.18
CA GLN A 81 -16.37 -10.47 12.63
C GLN A 81 -15.72 -9.16 13.08
N VAL A 82 -14.69 -8.71 12.37
CA VAL A 82 -14.00 -7.44 12.68
C VAL A 82 -14.96 -6.26 12.57
N ILE A 83 -15.81 -6.18 11.54
CA ILE A 83 -16.81 -5.10 11.40
C ILE A 83 -17.66 -5.00 12.67
N LYS A 84 -18.12 -6.13 13.20
CA LYS A 84 -18.98 -6.21 14.39
C LYS A 84 -18.22 -5.84 15.67
N GLN A 85 -16.99 -6.32 15.82
CA GLN A 85 -16.17 -6.12 17.02
C GLN A 85 -15.62 -4.70 17.13
N GLU A 86 -15.17 -4.14 16.01
CA GLU A 86 -14.51 -2.83 15.97
C GLU A 86 -15.48 -1.67 15.74
N GLY A 87 -16.75 -1.95 15.41
CA GLY A 87 -17.76 -0.93 15.13
C GLY A 87 -17.49 -0.18 13.81
N LEU A 88 -16.94 -0.88 12.82
CA LEU A 88 -16.61 -0.32 11.50
C LEU A 88 -17.81 -0.36 10.53
N SER A 89 -19.01 -0.05 11.02
CA SER A 89 -20.23 0.01 10.20
C SER A 89 -20.14 1.12 9.12
N LYS A 90 -20.99 1.01 8.09
CA LYS A 90 -21.08 1.92 6.92
C LYS A 90 -21.23 3.42 7.24
N ASP A 91 -21.36 3.81 8.50
CA ASP A 91 -21.53 5.20 8.95
C ASP A 91 -20.31 6.09 8.66
N VAL A 92 -19.21 5.50 8.17
CA VAL A 92 -17.88 6.11 8.12
C VAL A 92 -17.39 6.36 6.67
N SER A 93 -17.89 5.61 5.69
CA SER A 93 -17.60 5.74 4.25
C SER A 93 -18.58 4.87 3.43
N GLU A 94 -18.76 5.20 2.16
CA GLU A 94 -19.49 4.32 1.21
C GLU A 94 -18.80 2.95 1.01
N CYS A 95 -17.52 2.86 1.38
CA CYS A 95 -16.74 1.62 1.42
C CYS A 95 -16.90 0.88 2.75
N THR A 96 -16.83 -0.45 2.65
CA THR A 96 -16.84 -1.43 3.73
C THR A 96 -15.50 -2.16 3.82
N LEU A 97 -15.26 -2.89 4.92
CA LEU A 97 -14.07 -3.74 5.04
C LEU A 97 -13.95 -4.80 3.93
N PHE A 98 -15.07 -5.25 3.35
CA PHE A 98 -15.07 -6.17 2.21
C PHE A 98 -14.43 -5.57 0.95
N ASP A 99 -14.37 -4.23 0.85
CA ASP A 99 -13.66 -3.59 -0.26
C ASP A 99 -12.13 -3.79 -0.17
N LEU A 100 -11.59 -4.31 0.96
CA LEU A 100 -10.20 -4.80 1.00
C LEU A 100 -10.00 -5.94 0.00
N LEU A 101 -10.87 -6.96 -0.01
CA LEU A 101 -10.81 -8.06 -0.97
C LEU A 101 -10.89 -7.50 -2.41
N LYS A 102 -11.90 -6.67 -2.68
CA LYS A 102 -12.09 -6.05 -4.01
C LYS A 102 -10.86 -5.32 -4.57
N TYR A 103 -10.08 -4.66 -3.71
CA TYR A 103 -8.97 -3.80 -4.15
C TYR A 103 -7.59 -4.43 -3.98
N ASN A 104 -7.45 -5.48 -3.16
CA ASN A 104 -6.16 -5.98 -2.70
C ASN A 104 -5.97 -7.48 -2.80
N ASP A 105 -7.03 -8.25 -3.04
CA ASP A 105 -6.92 -9.64 -3.48
C ASP A 105 -6.43 -9.65 -4.94
N VAL A 106 -5.16 -10.02 -5.13
CA VAL A 106 -4.45 -9.90 -6.42
C VAL A 106 -4.65 -11.14 -7.27
N ASP A 107 -4.73 -12.31 -6.65
CA ASP A 107 -4.95 -13.59 -7.33
C ASP A 107 -6.43 -14.02 -7.34
N ASP A 108 -7.32 -13.23 -6.74
CA ASP A 108 -8.79 -13.38 -6.75
C ASP A 108 -9.21 -14.72 -6.14
N ASP A 109 -8.52 -15.13 -5.05
CA ASP A 109 -8.78 -16.38 -4.34
C ASP A 109 -9.79 -16.22 -3.19
N GLU A 110 -10.36 -15.03 -3.02
CA GLU A 110 -11.27 -14.60 -1.95
C GLU A 110 -10.64 -14.49 -0.56
N HIS A 111 -9.31 -14.52 -0.48
CA HIS A 111 -8.55 -14.39 0.76
C HIS A 111 -7.53 -13.25 0.66
N LEU A 112 -7.19 -12.62 1.78
CA LEU A 112 -6.06 -11.68 1.84
C LEU A 112 -4.88 -12.35 2.54
N THR A 113 -3.85 -12.66 1.76
CA THR A 113 -2.56 -13.04 2.31
C THR A 113 -1.93 -11.88 3.10
N LYS A 114 -0.91 -12.20 3.89
CA LYS A 114 -0.16 -11.19 4.63
C LYS A 114 0.43 -10.09 3.75
N ASP A 115 0.92 -10.45 2.57
CA ASP A 115 1.57 -9.50 1.64
C ASP A 115 0.56 -8.60 0.93
N GLU A 116 -0.64 -9.11 0.63
CA GLU A 116 -1.76 -8.33 0.12
C GLU A 116 -2.30 -7.36 1.16
N PHE A 117 -2.41 -7.81 2.40
CA PHE A 117 -2.80 -6.96 3.51
C PHE A 117 -1.76 -5.87 3.80
N TYR A 118 -0.46 -6.19 3.73
CA TYR A 118 0.62 -5.20 3.79
C TYR A 118 0.50 -4.17 2.67
N THR A 119 0.22 -4.62 1.45
CA THR A 119 -0.01 -3.74 0.30
C THR A 119 -1.22 -2.85 0.53
N ALA A 120 -2.30 -3.36 1.13
CA ALA A 120 -3.47 -2.56 1.48
C ALA A 120 -3.06 -1.40 2.38
N PHE A 121 -2.25 -1.61 3.41
CA PHE A 121 -1.88 -0.55 4.37
C PHE A 121 -0.57 0.18 4.07
N ASP A 122 -0.10 0.13 2.81
CA ASP A 122 1.11 0.78 2.32
C ASP A 122 2.37 0.39 3.13
N VAL A 123 2.49 -0.89 3.50
CA VAL A 123 3.69 -1.48 4.09
C VAL A 123 4.55 -2.06 2.97
N TYR A 124 5.78 -1.57 2.85
CA TYR A 124 6.74 -2.02 1.85
C TYR A 124 7.86 -2.81 2.53
N LEU A 125 8.02 -4.08 2.16
CA LEU A 125 9.13 -4.92 2.60
C LEU A 125 10.33 -4.67 1.70
N LEU A 126 11.20 -3.75 2.12
CA LEU A 126 12.34 -3.30 1.35
C LEU A 126 13.64 -3.78 1.99
N THR A 127 14.59 -4.13 1.15
CA THR A 127 15.94 -4.51 1.54
C THR A 127 16.94 -3.61 0.82
N LEU A 128 17.99 -3.21 1.52
CA LEU A 128 19.12 -2.52 0.94
C LEU A 128 20.38 -3.31 1.32
N PRO A 129 21.22 -3.70 0.35
CA PRO A 129 22.49 -4.36 0.65
C PRO A 129 23.40 -3.47 1.50
N ASP A 130 24.18 -4.10 2.39
CA ASP A 130 25.15 -3.40 3.24
C ASP A 130 26.15 -2.59 2.40
N GLY A 131 26.42 -1.36 2.83
CA GLY A 131 27.36 -0.47 2.15
C GLY A 131 26.81 0.26 0.91
N GLN A 132 25.51 0.13 0.61
CA GLN A 132 24.86 0.80 -0.53
C GLN A 132 23.92 1.95 -0.15
N GLU A 133 24.02 2.43 1.09
CA GLU A 133 23.29 3.60 1.61
C GLU A 133 23.56 4.87 0.79
N VAL A 134 24.76 4.95 0.20
CA VAL A 134 25.18 6.05 -0.66
C VAL A 134 25.72 5.49 -1.98
N SER A 135 25.11 5.91 -3.08
CA SER A 135 25.62 5.66 -4.43
C SER A 135 26.17 6.96 -5.00
N VAL A 136 27.47 7.00 -5.32
CA VAL A 136 28.15 8.17 -5.88
C VAL A 136 28.39 7.93 -7.37
N THR A 137 27.95 8.86 -8.20
CA THR A 137 28.23 8.84 -9.65
C THR A 137 28.82 10.18 -10.06
N THR A 138 30.06 10.17 -10.58
CA THR A 138 30.72 11.36 -11.12
C THR A 138 30.41 11.47 -12.61
N VAL A 139 29.95 12.63 -13.06
CA VAL A 139 29.64 12.90 -14.47
C VAL A 139 30.31 14.16 -14.97
N THR A 140 30.59 14.21 -16.28
CA THR A 140 31.12 15.40 -16.94
C THR A 140 29.97 16.26 -17.47
N VAL A 141 30.14 17.59 -17.46
CA VAL A 141 29.18 18.55 -18.04
C VAL A 141 28.82 18.14 -19.47
N GLY A 142 27.52 18.14 -19.78
CA GLY A 142 26.98 17.73 -21.07
C GLY A 142 26.70 16.23 -21.21
N GLN A 143 27.13 15.38 -20.27
CA GLN A 143 26.76 13.96 -20.24
C GLN A 143 25.42 13.74 -19.55
N SER A 144 24.75 12.63 -19.91
CA SER A 144 23.54 12.18 -19.21
C SER A 144 23.91 11.15 -18.15
N VAL A 145 23.18 11.13 -17.04
CA VAL A 145 23.41 10.18 -15.94
C VAL A 145 22.13 9.44 -15.59
N VAL A 146 22.26 8.17 -15.26
CA VAL A 146 21.20 7.37 -14.65
C VAL A 146 21.67 6.97 -13.26
N LEU A 147 20.99 7.48 -12.24
CA LEU A 147 21.18 7.04 -10.86
C LEU A 147 20.27 5.84 -10.63
N THR A 148 20.82 4.69 -10.32
CA THR A 148 20.05 3.50 -9.95
C THR A 148 19.99 3.34 -8.44
N CYS A 149 18.82 3.00 -7.93
CA CYS A 149 18.61 2.60 -6.55
C CYS A 149 18.71 1.08 -6.46
N ALA A 150 19.41 0.61 -5.44
CA ALA A 150 19.61 -0.81 -5.19
C ALA A 150 18.69 -1.37 -4.12
N ILE A 151 17.74 -0.56 -3.64
CA ILE A 151 16.66 -1.06 -2.81
C ILE A 151 15.89 -2.11 -3.61
N ALA A 152 15.72 -3.28 -3.04
CA ALA A 152 14.95 -4.38 -3.59
C ALA A 152 13.71 -4.63 -2.72
N GLY A 153 12.66 -5.17 -3.35
CA GLY A 153 11.40 -5.55 -2.70
C GLY A 153 10.40 -5.96 -3.75
N GLU A 154 9.38 -6.73 -3.34
CA GLU A 154 8.35 -7.24 -4.25
C GLU A 154 7.49 -6.13 -4.86
N ARG A 155 7.34 -5.02 -4.12
CA ARG A 155 6.61 -3.83 -4.54
C ARG A 155 7.50 -2.59 -4.49
N ARG A 156 7.33 -1.72 -5.48
CA ARG A 156 8.02 -0.43 -5.55
C ARG A 156 7.22 0.63 -4.80
N PRO A 157 7.72 1.19 -3.68
CA PRO A 157 7.10 2.36 -3.06
C PRO A 157 7.14 3.58 -4.00
N PRO A 158 6.30 4.59 -3.73
CA PRO A 158 6.45 5.91 -4.34
C PRO A 158 7.85 6.47 -4.06
N ILE A 159 8.67 6.62 -5.10
CA ILE A 159 10.02 7.20 -4.96
C ILE A 159 9.92 8.71 -5.00
N LEU A 160 10.43 9.37 -3.97
CA LEU A 160 10.56 10.83 -3.92
C LEU A 160 12.01 11.24 -4.19
N TRP A 161 12.23 11.92 -5.31
CA TRP A 161 13.49 12.53 -5.69
C TRP A 161 13.58 13.96 -5.18
N LYS A 162 14.69 14.31 -4.54
CA LYS A 162 14.93 15.64 -3.96
C LYS A 162 16.29 16.16 -4.40
N ARG A 163 16.36 17.39 -4.89
CA ARG A 163 17.62 18.10 -5.19
C ARG A 163 17.58 19.47 -4.53
N ASN A 164 18.65 19.87 -3.82
CA ASN A 164 18.73 21.16 -3.12
C ASN A 164 17.50 21.44 -2.23
N ARG A 165 16.98 20.41 -1.58
CA ARG A 165 15.77 20.40 -0.75
C ARG A 165 14.43 20.59 -1.51
N GLN A 166 14.40 20.58 -2.83
CA GLN A 166 13.20 20.68 -3.64
C GLN A 166 12.82 19.31 -4.23
N TYR A 167 11.53 18.94 -4.17
CA TYR A 167 11.03 17.68 -4.74
C TYR A 167 10.95 17.78 -6.27
N LEU A 168 11.56 16.82 -6.96
CA LEU A 168 11.66 16.81 -8.42
C LEU A 168 10.47 16.13 -9.09
N ASN A 169 9.80 15.19 -8.40
CA ASN A 169 8.64 14.45 -8.96
C ASN A 169 7.46 15.35 -9.35
N SER A 170 7.35 16.53 -8.74
CA SER A 170 6.29 17.51 -8.98
C SER A 170 6.71 18.65 -9.90
N LEU A 171 7.97 18.68 -10.34
CA LEU A 171 8.49 19.73 -11.20
C LEU A 171 8.61 19.17 -12.61
N ASN A 172 7.88 19.76 -13.55
CA ASN A 172 8.05 19.48 -14.96
C ASN A 172 9.34 20.16 -15.44
N LEU A 173 10.49 19.54 -15.16
CA LEU A 173 11.81 20.02 -15.59
C LEU A 173 12.17 19.32 -16.89
N GLU A 174 12.49 20.09 -17.93
CA GLU A 174 12.82 19.57 -19.28
C GLU A 174 14.02 18.59 -19.27
N ASP A 175 14.91 18.69 -18.27
CA ASP A 175 16.16 17.93 -18.17
C ASP A 175 16.10 16.72 -17.24
N ILE A 176 14.95 16.43 -16.59
CA ILE A 176 14.83 15.32 -15.63
C ILE A 176 13.68 14.40 -16.01
N ASN A 177 14.00 13.15 -16.34
CA ASN A 177 13.00 12.15 -16.68
C ASN A 177 13.02 11.01 -15.65
N VAL A 178 11.95 10.93 -14.86
CA VAL A 178 11.70 9.80 -13.95
C VAL A 178 11.05 8.69 -14.77
N ARG A 179 11.82 7.67 -15.16
CA ARG A 179 11.29 6.58 -16.01
C ARG A 179 10.37 5.65 -15.20
N PRO A 180 9.14 5.39 -15.67
CA PRO A 180 8.20 4.49 -14.97
C PRO A 180 8.58 3.00 -15.07
N SER A 181 9.25 2.59 -16.15
CA SER A 181 9.49 1.17 -16.45
C SER A 181 10.87 0.68 -15.98
N ASP A 182 10.81 -0.36 -15.14
CA ASP A 182 11.85 -1.37 -14.83
C ASP A 182 13.05 -1.00 -13.97
N PHE A 183 13.25 0.28 -13.65
CA PHE A 183 14.34 0.68 -12.74
C PHE A 183 13.84 1.61 -11.64
N PHE A 184 14.23 1.34 -10.39
CA PHE A 184 14.25 2.36 -9.33
C PHE A 184 15.31 3.42 -9.66
N GLY A 185 15.16 4.13 -10.77
CA GLY A 185 16.21 4.98 -11.31
C GLY A 185 15.72 6.39 -11.65
N LEU A 186 16.61 7.36 -11.48
CA LEU A 186 16.45 8.73 -11.96
C LEU A 186 17.38 8.92 -13.15
N ARG A 187 16.82 9.34 -14.28
CA ARG A 187 17.63 9.79 -15.41
C ARG A 187 17.64 11.32 -15.43
N MET A 188 18.85 11.89 -15.40
CA MET A 188 19.06 13.31 -15.66
C MET A 188 19.70 13.43 -17.05
N ASP A 189 19.01 14.11 -17.94
CA ASP A 189 19.47 14.37 -19.30
C ASP A 189 20.25 15.68 -19.31
N LYS A 190 21.46 15.65 -19.90
CA LYS A 190 22.37 16.79 -20.04
C LYS A 190 22.67 17.51 -18.71
N TRP A 191 23.67 17.02 -17.98
CA TRP A 191 24.12 17.67 -16.75
C TRP A 191 24.70 19.07 -17.02
N VAL A 192 24.02 20.12 -16.55
CA VAL A 192 24.48 21.51 -16.56
C VAL A 192 24.85 21.90 -15.12
N GLN A 193 26.03 22.49 -14.96
CA GLN A 193 26.49 23.00 -13.67
C GLN A 193 25.58 24.17 -13.28
N GLY A 194 24.88 24.04 -12.15
CA GLY A 194 24.01 25.10 -11.64
C GLY A 194 24.85 26.33 -11.27
N THR A 195 24.45 27.49 -11.80
CA THR A 195 24.91 28.82 -11.34
C THR A 195 24.47 29.11 -9.92
#